data_AF-A0A7X3UIS7-F1
#
_entry.id   AF-A0A7X3UIS7-F1
#
_cell.length_a   1.000
_cell.length_b   1.000
_cell.length_c   1.000
_cell.angle_alpha   90.00
_cell.angle_beta   90.00
_cell.angle_gamma   90.00
#
_symmetry.space_group_name_H-M   'P 1'
#
loop_
_entity.id
_entity.type
_entity.pdbx_description
1 polymer ?
#
loop_
_entity_poly.entity_id
_entity_poly.type
_entity_poly.pdbx_seq_one_letter_code
_entity_poly.pdbx_strand_id
1 'polypeptide(L)'
;MAGEPGKAIQDYSFAIKLKSDYAEAYGVRGEAWLQLKEWEKAKADLTQAKNIGMDITAAFYNDYESIADFEQKNNLQLPEDIALMLTQQ
;
A
#
# COMPACT_ATOMS: atom_id res chain seq x y z
N MET A 1 -15.60 -9.03 2.06
CA MET A 1 -15.25 -8.36 3.32
C MET A 1 -13.97 -7.60 3.04
N ALA A 2 -14.07 -6.32 2.65
CA ALA A 2 -12.88 -5.48 2.61
C ALA A 2 -12.35 -5.44 4.04
N GLY A 3 -11.14 -5.97 4.27
CA GLY A 3 -10.51 -5.93 5.58
C GLY A 3 -10.48 -4.48 6.04
N GLU A 4 -10.92 -4.22 7.27
CA GLU A 4 -10.89 -2.86 7.81
C GLU A 4 -9.45 -2.36 7.76
N PRO A 5 -9.14 -1.22 7.09
CA PRO A 5 -7.76 -0.77 6.92
C PRO A 5 -7.01 -0.64 8.25
N GLY A 6 -7.72 -0.29 9.33
CA GLY A 6 -7.17 -0.26 10.68
C GLY A 6 -6.69 -1.62 11.23
N LYS A 7 -7.37 -2.73 10.88
CA LYS A 7 -6.95 -4.09 11.29
C LYS A 7 -5.74 -4.54 10.49
N ALA A 8 -5.75 -4.33 9.17
CA ALA A 8 -4.60 -4.62 8.32
C ALA A 8 -3.34 -3.93 8.85
N ILE A 9 -3.44 -2.66 9.25
CA ILE A 9 -2.30 -1.93 9.82
C ILE A 9 -1.75 -2.59 11.08
N GLN A 10 -2.60 -3.04 12.00
CA GLN A 10 -2.13 -3.71 13.21
C GLN A 10 -1.46 -5.05 12.88
N ASP A 11 -2.13 -5.89 12.09
CA ASP A 11 -1.65 -7.23 11.75
C ASP A 11 -0.31 -7.18 11.01
N TYR A 12 -0.18 -6.31 10.01
CA TYR A 12 1.07 -6.15 9.28
C TYR A 12 2.15 -5.44 10.09
N SER A 13 1.79 -4.56 11.03
CA SER A 13 2.77 -3.98 11.95
C SER A 13 3.36 -5.02 12.90
N PHE A 14 2.58 -6.01 13.34
CA PHE A 14 3.12 -7.15 14.08
C PHE A 14 3.99 -8.04 13.17
N ALA A 15 3.54 -8.32 11.95
CA ALA A 15 4.33 -9.11 10.99
C ALA A 15 5.71 -8.48 10.71
N ILE A 16 5.76 -7.16 10.51
CA ILE A 16 7.00 -6.39 10.30
C ILE A 16 7.93 -6.45 11.52
N LYS A 17 7.39 -6.47 12.74
CA LYS A 17 8.19 -6.65 13.96
C LYS A 17 8.81 -8.04 14.07
N LEU A 18 8.14 -9.05 13.52
CA LEU A 18 8.62 -10.43 13.53
C LEU A 18 9.60 -10.71 12.39
N LYS A 19 9.35 -10.12 11.21
CA LYS A 19 10.20 -10.19 10.03
C LYS A 19 10.28 -8.80 9.39
N SER A 20 11.36 -8.11 9.67
CA SER A 20 11.61 -6.76 9.17
C SER A 20 11.86 -6.70 7.66
N ASP A 21 12.11 -7.84 7.01
CA ASP A 21 12.31 -8.03 5.58
C ASP A 21 11.06 -8.53 4.85
N TYR A 22 9.88 -8.48 5.50
CA TYR A 22 8.66 -8.95 4.87
C TYR A 22 8.05 -7.88 3.96
N ALA A 23 8.54 -7.81 2.72
CA ALA A 23 8.17 -6.78 1.75
C ALA A 23 6.65 -6.67 1.53
N GLU A 24 5.96 -7.82 1.43
CA GLU A 24 4.50 -7.91 1.29
C GLU A 24 3.77 -7.21 2.43
N ALA A 25 4.24 -7.36 3.68
CA ALA A 25 3.63 -6.70 4.83
C ALA A 25 3.74 -5.17 4.74
N TYR A 26 4.84 -4.64 4.22
CA TYR A 26 4.96 -3.21 3.94
C TYR A 26 4.04 -2.78 2.79
N GLY A 27 3.93 -3.57 1.72
CA GLY A 27 3.03 -3.27 0.60
C GLY A 27 1.56 -3.16 1.04
N VAL A 28 1.05 -4.18 1.73
CA VAL A 28 -0.36 -4.20 2.16
C VAL A 28 -0.63 -3.16 3.24
N ARG A 29 0.33 -2.90 4.15
CA ARG A 29 0.18 -1.82 5.13
C ARG A 29 0.19 -0.44 4.45
N GLY A 30 1.03 -0.25 3.44
CA GLY A 30 1.07 0.95 2.61
C GLY A 30 -0.26 1.23 1.93
N GLU A 31 -0.87 0.21 1.34
CA GLU A 31 -2.21 0.31 0.75
C GLU A 31 -3.29 0.65 1.79
N ALA A 32 -3.27 0.02 2.96
CA ALA A 32 -4.20 0.36 4.05
C ALA A 32 -4.05 1.82 4.48
N TRP A 33 -2.83 2.37 4.48
CA TRP A 33 -2.61 3.80 4.71
C TRP A 33 -3.17 4.69 3.60
N LEU A 34 -3.14 4.24 2.33
CA LEU A 34 -3.79 4.97 1.22
C LEU A 34 -5.29 5.09 1.45
N GLN A 35 -5.95 4.01 1.87
CA GLN A 35 -7.38 4.02 2.18
C GLN A 35 -7.71 4.98 3.34
N LEU A 36 -6.80 5.13 4.30
CA LEU A 36 -6.92 6.08 5.41
C LEU A 36 -6.49 7.51 5.08
N LYS A 37 -6.05 7.79 3.85
CA LYS A 37 -5.53 9.10 3.42
C LYS A 37 -4.26 9.53 4.15
N GLU A 38 -3.52 8.57 4.71
CA GLU A 38 -2.28 8.77 5.43
C GLU A 38 -1.08 8.67 4.47
N TRP A 39 -1.00 9.62 3.53
CA TRP A 39 -0.10 9.59 2.37
C TRP A 39 1.38 9.41 2.73
N GLU A 40 1.85 10.14 3.75
CA GLU A 40 3.25 10.07 4.17
C GLU A 40 3.64 8.67 4.67
N LYS A 41 2.73 8.02 5.42
CA LYS A 41 2.94 6.65 5.91
C LYS A 41 2.88 5.64 4.78
N ALA A 42 1.92 5.82 3.87
CA ALA A 42 1.80 4.98 2.69
C ALA A 42 3.07 5.03 1.84
N LYS A 43 3.61 6.24 1.57
CA LYS A 43 4.85 6.41 0.81
C LYS A 43 6.04 5.73 1.48
N ALA A 44 6.17 5.88 2.80
CA ALA A 44 7.25 5.23 3.54
C ALA A 44 7.18 3.70 3.42
N ASP A 45 6.00 3.11 3.62
CA ASP A 45 5.80 1.67 3.53
C ASP A 45 5.96 1.13 2.11
N LEU A 46 5.36 1.77 1.10
CA LEU A 46 5.52 1.39 -0.30
C LEU A 46 6.98 1.50 -0.77
N THR A 47 7.68 2.56 -0.35
CA THR A 47 9.12 2.72 -0.65
C THR A 47 9.93 1.60 0.00
N GLN A 48 9.62 1.24 1.24
CA GLN A 48 10.32 0.17 1.93
C GLN A 48 10.05 -1.20 1.28
N ALA A 49 8.81 -1.48 0.88
CA ALA A 49 8.48 -2.68 0.11
C ALA A 49 9.29 -2.76 -1.18
N LYS A 50 9.35 -1.66 -1.95
CA LYS A 50 10.18 -1.56 -3.17
C LYS A 50 11.67 -1.78 -2.88
N ASN A 51 12.20 -1.19 -1.81
CA ASN A 51 13.61 -1.35 -1.42
C ASN A 51 13.98 -2.78 -1.04
N ILE A 52 13.05 -3.55 -0.46
CA ILE A 52 13.25 -4.96 -0.13
C ILE A 52 13.12 -5.86 -1.37
N GLY A 53 12.61 -5.33 -2.49
CA GLY A 53 12.51 -6.00 -3.79
C GLY A 53 11.09 -6.43 -4.17
N MET A 54 10.06 -5.93 -3.49
CA MET A 54 8.68 -6.15 -3.91
C MET A 54 8.33 -5.26 -5.10
N ASP A 55 7.67 -5.86 -6.08
CA ASP A 55 7.00 -5.13 -7.15
C ASP A 55 5.67 -4.58 -6.61
N ILE A 56 5.74 -3.36 -6.04
CA ILE A 56 4.57 -2.67 -5.48
C ILE A 56 3.52 -2.35 -6.54
N THR A 57 3.92 -2.20 -7.79
CA THR A 57 3.03 -1.97 -8.92
C THR A 57 2.23 -3.23 -9.18
N ALA A 58 2.90 -4.36 -9.42
CA ALA A 58 2.22 -5.64 -9.64
C ALA A 58 1.32 -6.02 -8.45
N ALA A 59 1.78 -5.78 -7.21
CA ALA A 59 0.97 -6.01 -6.02
C ALA A 59 -0.30 -5.15 -6.01
N PHE A 60 -0.18 -3.84 -6.23
CA PHE A 60 -1.32 -2.94 -6.25
C PHE A 60 -2.33 -3.30 -7.36
N TYR A 61 -1.83 -3.66 -8.55
CA TYR A 61 -2.69 -4.06 -9.67
C TYR A 61 -3.34 -5.45 -9.50
N ASN A 62 -2.90 -6.26 -8.54
CA ASN A 62 -3.60 -7.50 -8.18
C ASN A 62 -4.88 -7.22 -7.39
N ASP A 63 -4.89 -6.15 -6.60
CA ASP A 63 -6.02 -5.75 -5.75
C ASP A 63 -6.95 -4.74 -6.45
N TYR A 64 -6.42 -3.92 -7.36
CA TYR A 64 -7.16 -2.89 -8.10
C TYR A 64 -6.88 -2.95 -9.60
N GLU A 65 -7.93 -2.77 -10.41
CA GLU A 65 -7.77 -2.75 -11.88
C GLU A 65 -6.96 -1.54 -12.35
N SER A 66 -7.06 -0.42 -11.62
CA SER A 66 -6.31 0.80 -11.88
C SER A 66 -6.30 1.73 -10.67
N ILE A 67 -5.46 2.77 -10.71
CA ILE A 67 -5.50 3.85 -9.72
C ILE A 67 -6.90 4.50 -9.69
N ALA A 68 -7.54 4.69 -10.85
CA ALA A 68 -8.88 5.26 -10.92
C ALA A 68 -9.93 4.37 -10.23
N ASP A 69 -9.81 3.04 -10.37
CA ASP A 69 -10.68 2.08 -9.65
C ASP A 69 -10.47 2.17 -8.13
N PHE A 70 -9.21 2.24 -7.68
CA PHE A 70 -8.88 2.46 -6.27
C PHE A 70 -9.50 3.76 -5.72
N GLU A 71 -9.29 4.87 -6.42
CA GLU A 71 -9.80 6.19 -6.08
C GLU A 71 -11.33 6.22 -6.02
N GLN A 72 -11.99 5.61 -7.00
CA GLN A 72 -13.45 5.50 -7.06
C GLN A 72 -14.01 4.65 -5.91
N LYS A 73 -13.42 3.48 -5.64
CA LYS A 73 -13.85 2.57 -4.56
C LYS A 73 -13.70 3.20 -3.17
N ASN A 74 -12.63 3.96 -2.96
CA ASN A 74 -12.32 4.58 -1.67
C ASN A 74 -12.81 6.03 -1.56
N ASN A 75 -13.46 6.55 -2.61
CA ASN A 75 -13.95 7.93 -2.70
C ASN A 75 -12.88 8.95 -2.26
N LEU A 76 -11.69 8.80 -2.84
CA LEU A 76 -10.51 9.61 -2.55
C LEU A 76 -9.70 9.83 -3.83
N GLN A 77 -8.78 10.77 -3.81
CA GLN A 77 -7.84 11.00 -4.90
C GLN A 77 -6.42 10.84 -4.38
N LEU A 78 -5.61 10.04 -5.06
CA LEU A 78 -4.21 9.83 -4.71
C LEU A 78 -3.38 11.07 -5.09
N PRO A 79 -2.41 11.45 -4.24
CA PRO A 79 -1.37 12.38 -4.64
C PRO A 79 -0.61 11.88 -5.88
N GLU A 80 -0.23 12.79 -6.76
CA GLU A 80 0.45 12.49 -8.03
C GLU A 80 1.76 11.71 -7.82
N ASP A 81 2.50 12.03 -6.77
CA ASP A 81 3.70 11.33 -6.32
C ASP A 81 3.47 9.86 -5.98
N ILE A 82 2.35 9.52 -5.32
CA ILE A 82 1.99 8.14 -5.00
C ILE A 82 1.52 7.43 -6.28
N ALA A 83 0.69 8.10 -7.09
CA ALA A 83 0.23 7.55 -8.35
C ALA A 83 1.41 7.20 -9.29
N LEU A 84 2.44 8.04 -9.33
CA LEU A 84 3.68 7.78 -10.07
C LEU A 84 4.45 6.58 -9.51
N MET A 85 4.53 6.42 -8.18
CA MET A 85 5.16 5.25 -7.57
C MET A 85 4.46 3.94 -7.94
N LEU A 86 3.14 3.96 -8.07
CA LEU A 86 2.33 2.78 -8.38
C LEU A 86 2.26 2.47 -9.88
N THR A 87 2.67 3.41 -10.75
CA THR A 87 2.63 3.24 -12.22
C THR A 87 3.98 2.98 -12.87
N GLN A 88 5.09 3.40 -12.26
CA GLN A 88 6.42 3.24 -12.83
C GLN A 88 7.11 1.96 -12.33
N GLN A 89 7.34 1.02 -13.25
CA GLN A 89 8.23 -0.14 -13.06
C GLN A 89 9.69 0.30 -12.95
#